data_AF-A0A6J5Y069-F1
#
_entry.id   AF-A0A6J5Y069-F1
#
_cell.length_a   1.000
_cell.length_b   1.000
_cell.length_c   1.000
_cell.angle_alpha   90.00
_cell.angle_beta   90.00
_cell.angle_gamma   90.00
#
_symmetry.space_group_name_H-M   'P 1'
#
loop_
_entity.id
_entity.type
_entity.pdbx_description
1 polymer ?
#
loop_
_entity_poly.entity_id
_entity_poly.type
_entity_poly.pdbx_seq_one_letter_code
_entity_poly.pdbx_strand_id
1 'polypeptide(L)'
;MSFFGVMEHLPVHLAEEALIAGAVQFRWMYLLTLKRYVSNHARPEASIAKGYLMEECMNFCTLYLNKVEMKLNRPACSDDGGRPACSDDDRGSDFGRSITKGVKTRLDDVTLTQAHRYVLVNTDTVILFQNQHLEILAREMPRRANHYIREVHNETFHIWFKTYVQTQMQTTNAVFSEEIINLANGPNQFSQRFKGYVINGSKFSMKETEKNRTTQNSGVVLKADTMSYASARTVILA
;
A
#
# COMPACT_ATOMS: atom_id res chain seq x y z
N MET A 1 8.21 -39.23 -48.21
CA MET A 1 6.99 -38.39 -48.30
C MET A 1 6.63 -37.90 -46.91
N SER A 2 7.12 -36.70 -46.57
CA SER A 2 6.46 -35.72 -45.71
C SER A 2 7.26 -34.43 -45.89
N PHE A 3 6.88 -33.69 -46.93
CA PHE A 3 7.52 -32.47 -47.42
C PHE A 3 6.84 -31.26 -46.75
N PHE A 4 6.81 -31.27 -45.41
CA PHE A 4 6.32 -30.14 -44.60
C PHE A 4 7.16 -30.02 -43.34
N GLY A 5 8.44 -29.74 -43.53
CA GLY A 5 9.24 -29.14 -42.48
C GLY A 5 8.87 -27.66 -42.39
N VAL A 6 8.39 -27.22 -41.22
CA VAL A 6 8.11 -25.81 -40.87
C VAL A 6 9.32 -24.88 -41.16
N MET A 7 10.51 -25.45 -41.39
CA MET A 7 11.72 -24.74 -41.81
C MET A 7 11.68 -24.14 -43.22
N GLU A 8 10.82 -24.58 -44.14
CA GLU A 8 10.76 -23.98 -45.49
C GLU A 8 9.82 -22.77 -45.58
N HIS A 9 8.84 -22.66 -44.67
CA HIS A 9 7.90 -21.53 -44.64
C HIS A 9 8.40 -20.35 -43.80
N LEU A 10 9.32 -20.59 -42.88
CA LEU A 10 9.88 -19.55 -42.00
C LEU A 10 10.66 -18.46 -42.75
N PRO A 11 11.51 -18.77 -43.76
CA PRO A 11 12.24 -17.75 -44.50
C PRO A 11 11.34 -16.85 -45.36
N VAL A 12 10.24 -17.39 -45.88
CA VAL A 12 9.30 -16.66 -46.75
C VAL A 12 8.55 -15.58 -45.96
N HIS A 13 8.03 -15.93 -44.78
CA HIS A 13 7.35 -14.96 -43.92
C HIS A 13 8.30 -13.91 -43.33
N LEU A 14 9.56 -14.27 -43.08
CA LEU A 14 10.59 -13.33 -42.63
C LEU A 14 10.93 -12.27 -43.68
N ALA A 15 10.95 -12.64 -44.97
CA ALA A 15 11.21 -11.71 -46.06
C ALA A 15 10.03 -10.74 -46.27
N GLU A 16 8.79 -11.23 -46.24
CA GLU A 16 7.59 -10.37 -46.34
C GLU A 16 7.48 -9.41 -45.15
N GLU A 17 7.70 -9.88 -43.91
CA GLU A 17 7.66 -9.01 -42.73
C GLU A 17 8.75 -7.94 -42.76
N ALA A 18 9.97 -8.29 -43.19
CA ALA A 18 11.06 -7.32 -43.35
C ALA A 18 10.76 -6.26 -44.43
N LEU A 19 10.04 -6.65 -45.49
CA LEU A 19 9.63 -5.76 -46.58
C LEU A 19 8.56 -4.75 -46.13
N ILE A 20 7.62 -5.19 -45.28
CA ILE A 20 6.52 -4.33 -44.76
C ILE A 20 7.01 -3.45 -43.60
N ALA A 21 7.91 -3.96 -42.75
CA ALA A 21 8.23 -3.33 -41.46
C ALA A 21 9.62 -2.71 -41.34
N GLY A 22 10.51 -2.87 -42.33
CA GLY A 22 11.88 -2.36 -42.30
C GLY A 22 12.84 -3.17 -41.42
N ALA A 23 14.07 -2.67 -41.25
CA ALA A 23 15.19 -3.40 -40.63
C ALA A 23 14.86 -3.95 -39.23
N VAL A 24 14.99 -5.27 -39.09
CA VAL A 24 14.54 -6.11 -37.98
C VAL A 24 15.49 -6.01 -36.76
N GLN A 25 15.76 -4.81 -36.26
CA GLN A 25 16.67 -4.63 -35.12
C GLN A 25 15.97 -4.53 -33.75
N PHE A 26 14.63 -4.39 -33.70
CA PHE A 26 13.90 -4.27 -32.42
C PHE A 26 12.63 -5.12 -32.27
N ARG A 27 12.30 -6.00 -33.22
CA ARG A 27 11.06 -6.83 -33.18
C ARG A 27 11.25 -8.25 -32.62
N TRP A 28 12.42 -8.56 -32.07
CA TRP A 28 12.72 -9.87 -31.47
C TRP A 28 12.16 -10.03 -30.04
N MET A 29 10.99 -9.45 -29.75
CA MET A 29 10.34 -9.62 -28.44
C MET A 29 9.94 -11.08 -28.20
N TYR A 30 9.64 -11.82 -29.26
CA TYR A 30 9.35 -13.26 -29.21
C TYR A 30 10.53 -14.09 -28.68
N LEU A 31 11.79 -13.67 -28.89
CA LEU A 31 12.94 -14.41 -28.38
C LEU A 31 13.06 -14.36 -26.85
N LEU A 32 12.67 -13.26 -26.23
CA LEU A 32 12.85 -13.08 -24.78
C LEU A 32 11.92 -14.02 -24.01
N THR A 33 10.68 -14.16 -24.46
CA THR A 33 9.70 -15.10 -23.90
C THR A 33 10.08 -16.54 -24.21
N LEU A 34 10.44 -16.85 -25.47
CA LEU A 34 10.78 -18.22 -25.88
C LEU A 34 12.06 -18.74 -25.22
N LYS A 35 13.06 -17.87 -24.98
CA LYS A 35 14.28 -18.22 -24.24
C LYS A 35 13.98 -18.80 -22.85
N ARG A 36 12.87 -18.42 -22.20
CA ARG A 36 12.49 -18.95 -20.88
C ARG A 36 12.07 -20.43 -20.93
N TYR A 37 11.63 -20.93 -22.07
CA TYR A 37 11.19 -22.32 -22.25
C TYR A 37 12.29 -23.25 -22.79
N VAL A 38 13.46 -22.71 -23.16
CA VAL A 38 14.61 -23.51 -23.60
C VAL A 38 15.34 -24.07 -22.38
N SER A 39 14.84 -25.20 -21.87
CA SER A 39 15.47 -26.02 -20.83
C SER A 39 16.51 -26.99 -21.39
N ASN A 40 16.36 -27.41 -22.66
CA ASN A 40 17.29 -28.30 -23.34
C ASN A 40 17.83 -27.65 -24.63
N HIS A 41 19.10 -27.27 -24.61
CA HIS A 41 19.79 -26.64 -25.74
C HIS A 41 20.12 -27.59 -26.90
N ALA A 42 20.07 -28.91 -26.69
CA ALA A 42 20.29 -29.89 -27.76
C ALA A 42 19.06 -30.05 -28.67
N ARG A 43 17.86 -29.64 -28.21
CA ARG A 43 16.59 -29.69 -28.94
C ARG A 43 15.69 -28.51 -28.53
N PRO A 44 16.05 -27.28 -28.93
CA PRO A 44 15.41 -26.07 -28.42
C PRO A 44 13.92 -25.97 -28.78
N GLU A 45 13.50 -26.41 -29.96
CA GLU A 45 12.11 -26.36 -30.42
C GLU A 45 11.22 -27.28 -29.58
N ALA A 46 11.67 -28.52 -29.35
CA ALA A 46 10.97 -29.49 -28.52
C ALA A 46 10.88 -29.02 -27.06
N SER A 47 11.93 -28.37 -26.56
CA SER A 47 11.92 -27.79 -25.22
C SER A 47 10.91 -26.65 -25.09
N ILE A 48 10.84 -25.77 -26.09
CA ILE A 48 9.89 -24.66 -26.11
C ILE A 48 8.46 -25.17 -26.14
N ALA A 49 8.15 -26.09 -27.06
CA ALA A 49 6.82 -26.67 -27.18
C ALA A 49 6.37 -27.35 -25.88
N LYS A 50 7.29 -28.08 -25.22
CA LYS A 50 7.03 -28.71 -23.93
C LYS A 50 6.79 -27.68 -22.82
N GLY A 51 7.58 -26.61 -22.77
CA GLY A 51 7.43 -25.54 -21.78
C GLY A 51 6.09 -24.83 -21.92
N TYR A 52 5.69 -24.50 -23.15
CA TYR A 52 4.41 -23.86 -23.44
C TYR A 52 3.22 -24.78 -23.09
N LEU A 53 3.27 -26.06 -23.49
CA LEU A 53 2.22 -27.02 -23.15
C LEU A 53 2.06 -27.19 -21.63
N MET A 54 3.16 -27.22 -20.89
CA MET A 54 3.12 -27.31 -19.43
C MET A 54 2.46 -26.08 -18.81
N GLU A 55 2.76 -24.88 -19.31
CA GLU A 55 2.18 -23.64 -18.82
C GLU A 55 0.67 -23.56 -19.12
N GLU A 56 0.23 -23.91 -20.32
CA GLU A 56 -1.20 -23.98 -20.67
C GLU A 56 -1.94 -25.01 -19.82
N CYS A 57 -1.36 -26.20 -19.60
CA CYS A 57 -1.93 -27.21 -18.71
C CYS A 57 -2.06 -26.69 -17.27
N MET A 58 -1.06 -25.99 -16.75
CA MET A 58 -1.11 -25.37 -15.43
C MET A 58 -2.18 -24.28 -15.36
N ASN A 59 -2.26 -23.41 -16.37
CA ASN A 59 -3.26 -22.34 -16.49
C ASN A 59 -4.69 -22.89 -16.59
N PHE A 60 -4.86 -24.02 -17.27
CA PHE A 60 -6.15 -24.70 -17.31
C PHE A 60 -6.50 -25.29 -15.93
N CYS A 61 -5.53 -25.91 -15.25
CA CYS A 61 -5.73 -26.49 -13.93
C CYS A 61 -6.10 -25.44 -12.86
N THR A 62 -5.62 -24.20 -12.96
CA THR A 62 -5.96 -23.14 -11.98
C THR A 62 -7.44 -22.79 -11.99
N LEU A 63 -8.13 -22.91 -13.13
CA LEU A 63 -9.59 -22.65 -13.21
C LEU A 63 -10.41 -23.65 -12.39
N TYR A 64 -9.88 -24.85 -12.14
CA TYR A 64 -10.56 -25.92 -11.42
C TYR A 64 -9.98 -26.17 -10.02
N LEU A 65 -8.71 -25.82 -9.79
CA LEU A 65 -8.00 -25.99 -8.53
C LEU A 65 -7.84 -24.64 -7.81
N ASN A 66 -8.96 -24.03 -7.40
CA ASN A 66 -9.02 -22.75 -6.67
C ASN A 66 -8.22 -22.70 -5.34
N LYS A 67 -7.55 -23.80 -4.94
CA LYS A 67 -6.76 -23.94 -3.72
C LYS A 67 -5.27 -24.22 -3.94
N VAL A 68 -4.77 -24.17 -5.18
CA VAL A 68 -3.34 -24.36 -5.46
C VAL A 68 -2.74 -23.04 -5.91
N GLU A 69 -1.82 -22.49 -5.10
CA GLU A 69 -1.06 -21.29 -5.46
C GLU A 69 -0.15 -21.58 -6.66
N MET A 70 -0.52 -21.12 -7.85
CA MET A 70 0.34 -21.12 -9.04
C MET A 70 0.75 -19.69 -9.40
N LYS A 71 1.79 -19.56 -10.23
CA LYS A 71 2.49 -18.31 -10.56
C LYS A 71 1.58 -17.14 -10.99
N LEU A 72 0.40 -17.42 -11.54
CA LEU A 72 -0.63 -16.44 -11.93
C LEU A 72 -1.52 -15.94 -10.77
N ASN A 73 -1.66 -16.73 -9.71
CA ASN A 73 -2.51 -16.41 -8.55
C ASN A 73 -1.71 -15.88 -7.35
N ARG A 74 -0.37 -15.78 -7.48
CA ARG A 74 0.44 -15.02 -6.53
C ARG A 74 0.16 -13.53 -6.74
N PRO A 75 -0.26 -12.77 -5.72
CA PRO A 75 -0.09 -11.34 -5.77
C PRO A 75 1.39 -11.07 -6.07
N ALA A 76 1.68 -10.07 -6.92
CA ALA A 76 3.04 -9.73 -7.33
C ALA A 76 3.89 -9.39 -6.11
N CYS A 77 4.47 -10.42 -5.48
CA CYS A 77 5.43 -10.28 -4.41
C CYS A 77 6.75 -10.03 -5.10
N SER A 78 7.24 -8.79 -5.01
CA SER A 78 8.56 -8.41 -5.51
C SER A 78 9.57 -9.45 -5.04
N ASP A 79 10.12 -10.15 -6.03
CA ASP A 79 10.98 -11.31 -5.90
C ASP A 79 12.31 -10.89 -5.26
N ASP A 80 12.43 -11.03 -3.94
CA ASP A 80 13.69 -10.97 -3.23
C ASP A 80 13.83 -12.28 -2.44
N GLY A 81 14.65 -13.18 -2.97
CA GLY A 81 14.88 -14.51 -2.43
C GLY A 81 15.15 -14.53 -0.92
N GLY A 82 14.35 -15.30 -0.19
CA GLY A 82 14.54 -15.51 1.25
C GLY A 82 13.41 -16.28 1.93
N ARG A 83 13.53 -17.62 1.89
CA ARG A 83 12.80 -18.66 2.67
C ARG A 83 11.30 -18.91 2.36
N PRO A 84 10.84 -20.18 2.47
CA PRO A 84 9.45 -20.54 2.23
C PRO A 84 8.60 -20.10 3.43
N ALA A 85 7.64 -19.22 3.17
CA ALA A 85 6.56 -18.96 4.12
C ALA A 85 5.53 -20.08 3.99
N CYS A 86 5.61 -21.08 4.86
CA CYS A 86 4.49 -21.95 5.16
C CYS A 86 3.81 -21.39 6.41
N SER A 87 2.69 -20.69 6.26
CA SER A 87 1.52 -20.77 7.15
C SER A 87 0.34 -20.11 6.42
N ASP A 88 -0.70 -20.91 6.15
CA ASP A 88 -1.99 -20.53 5.56
C ASP A 88 -2.86 -19.66 6.50
N ASP A 89 -2.31 -18.63 7.15
CA ASP A 89 -3.04 -17.80 8.13
C ASP A 89 -3.06 -16.30 7.80
N ASP A 90 -2.57 -15.90 6.62
CA ASP A 90 -2.31 -14.49 6.28
C ASP A 90 -3.45 -13.80 5.50
N ARG A 91 -4.67 -14.36 5.53
CA ARG A 91 -5.84 -13.82 4.81
C ARG A 91 -6.88 -13.11 5.68
N GLY A 92 -6.53 -12.66 6.89
CA GLY A 92 -7.56 -12.04 7.76
C GLY A 92 -7.11 -11.17 8.94
N SER A 93 -5.84 -10.80 9.06
CA SER A 93 -5.46 -9.85 10.13
C SER A 93 -5.60 -8.41 9.63
N ASP A 94 -6.68 -7.73 10.04
CA ASP A 94 -6.84 -6.27 9.87
C ASP A 94 -5.66 -5.49 10.46
N PHE A 95 -4.90 -6.11 11.36
CA PHE A 95 -3.75 -5.52 12.02
C PHE A 95 -2.45 -5.67 11.23
N GLY A 96 -2.41 -6.50 10.17
CA GLY A 96 -1.18 -6.78 9.42
C GLY A 96 -0.14 -7.59 10.22
N ARG A 97 1.06 -7.72 9.66
CA ARG A 97 2.15 -8.58 10.15
C ARG A 97 3.50 -7.85 10.11
N SER A 98 4.19 -7.84 11.25
CA SER A 98 5.57 -7.35 11.31
C SER A 98 6.56 -8.34 10.69
N ILE A 99 7.53 -7.83 9.93
CA ILE A 99 8.62 -8.62 9.34
C ILE A 99 9.79 -8.75 10.33
N THR A 100 9.94 -7.76 11.20
CA THR A 100 11.03 -7.68 12.16
C THR A 100 10.50 -7.61 13.58
N LYS A 101 11.30 -8.02 14.57
CA LYS A 101 10.97 -7.81 15.99
C LYS A 101 10.75 -6.31 16.26
N GLY A 102 9.66 -5.99 16.93
CA GLY A 102 9.33 -4.62 17.35
C GLY A 102 10.32 -4.09 18.38
N VAL A 103 10.75 -2.85 18.21
CA VAL A 103 11.54 -2.12 19.19
C VAL A 103 10.63 -1.12 19.91
N LYS A 104 10.52 -1.25 21.23
CA LYS A 104 9.79 -0.27 22.04
C LYS A 104 10.48 1.08 21.91
N THR A 105 9.74 2.07 21.44
CA THR A 105 10.24 3.43 21.19
C THR A 105 9.29 4.42 21.82
N ARG A 106 9.84 5.42 22.50
CA ARG A 106 9.06 6.55 23.03
C ARG A 106 8.81 7.53 21.87
N LEU A 107 7.55 7.90 21.67
CA LEU A 107 7.16 8.94 20.72
C LEU A 107 7.41 10.32 21.33
N ASP A 108 7.85 11.25 20.50
CA ASP A 108 7.88 12.66 20.84
C ASP A 108 6.46 13.24 20.90
N ASP A 109 6.30 14.31 21.68
CA ASP A 109 4.98 14.87 21.96
C ASP A 109 4.32 15.45 20.69
N VAL A 110 5.12 15.90 19.72
CA VAL A 110 4.62 16.40 18.43
C VAL A 110 4.03 15.26 17.60
N THR A 111 4.77 14.17 17.39
CA THR A 111 4.27 12.97 16.70
C THR A 111 3.07 12.36 17.42
N LEU A 112 3.09 12.33 18.76
CA LEU A 112 1.98 11.80 19.55
C LEU A 112 0.70 12.62 19.34
N THR A 113 0.82 13.95 19.34
CA THR A 113 -0.29 14.87 19.08
C THR A 113 -0.81 14.74 17.66
N GLN A 114 0.09 14.65 16.66
CA GLN A 114 -0.28 14.45 15.26
C GLN A 114 -1.02 13.12 15.06
N ALA A 115 -0.54 12.04 15.67
CA ALA A 115 -1.20 10.74 15.63
C ALA A 115 -2.60 10.81 16.26
N HIS A 116 -2.73 11.46 17.43
CA HIS A 116 -4.02 11.65 18.09
C HIS A 116 -5.00 12.41 17.21
N ARG A 117 -4.60 13.56 16.65
CA ARG A 117 -5.41 14.36 15.72
C ARG A 117 -5.83 13.55 14.50
N TYR A 118 -4.90 12.80 13.92
CA TYR A 118 -5.18 11.99 12.75
C TYR A 118 -6.26 10.93 13.01
N VAL A 119 -6.14 10.19 14.12
CA VAL A 119 -7.15 9.20 14.52
C VAL A 119 -8.51 9.87 14.71
N LEU A 120 -8.57 10.96 15.47
CA LEU A 120 -9.82 11.66 15.76
C LEU A 120 -10.52 12.20 14.51
N VAL A 121 -9.77 12.70 13.52
CA VAL A 121 -10.33 13.22 12.25
C VAL A 121 -10.90 12.09 11.38
N ASN A 122 -10.30 10.89 11.43
CA ASN A 122 -10.68 9.76 10.58
C ASN A 122 -11.61 8.76 11.29
N THR A 123 -12.19 9.13 12.44
CA THR A 123 -13.06 8.24 13.22
C THR A 123 -14.50 8.75 13.21
N ASP A 124 -15.41 7.95 12.68
CA ASP A 124 -16.82 8.32 12.49
C ASP A 124 -17.56 8.56 13.81
N THR A 125 -17.22 7.79 14.86
CA THR A 125 -17.84 7.93 16.20
C THR A 125 -17.57 9.29 16.83
N VAL A 126 -16.54 10.01 16.36
CA VAL A 126 -16.12 11.31 16.89
C VAL A 126 -16.79 12.49 16.16
N ILE A 127 -17.42 12.28 14.99
CA ILE A 127 -18.01 13.33 14.14
C ILE A 127 -19.02 14.19 14.90
N LEU A 128 -19.84 13.59 15.77
CA LEU A 128 -20.80 14.33 16.59
C LEU A 128 -20.10 15.39 17.46
N PHE A 129 -19.00 15.01 18.11
CA PHE A 129 -18.23 15.90 18.96
C PHE A 129 -17.47 16.94 18.14
N GLN A 130 -17.01 16.59 16.94
CA GLN A 130 -16.39 17.56 16.03
C GLN A 130 -17.36 18.68 15.67
N ASN A 131 -18.60 18.32 15.31
CA ASN A 131 -19.65 19.29 14.98
C ASN A 131 -20.01 20.17 16.19
N GLN A 132 -20.15 19.59 17.38
CA GLN A 132 -20.38 20.35 18.61
C GLN A 132 -19.27 21.38 18.88
N HIS A 133 -18.01 20.97 18.72
CA HIS A 133 -16.88 21.88 18.90
C HIS A 133 -16.88 23.02 17.86
N LEU A 134 -17.17 22.71 16.60
CA LEU A 134 -17.30 23.72 15.54
C LEU A 134 -18.44 24.72 15.83
N GLU A 135 -19.58 24.26 16.32
CA GLU A 135 -20.70 25.12 16.71
C GLU A 135 -20.33 26.05 17.88
N ILE A 136 -19.60 25.54 18.88
CA ILE A 136 -19.09 26.36 20.00
C ILE A 136 -18.17 27.45 19.46
N LEU A 137 -17.18 27.09 18.64
CA LEU A 137 -16.25 28.06 18.05
C LEU A 137 -16.95 29.09 17.17
N ALA A 138 -17.97 28.69 16.41
CA ALA A 138 -18.77 29.60 15.59
C ALA A 138 -19.56 30.61 16.43
N ARG A 139 -20.06 30.19 17.61
CA ARG A 139 -20.76 31.07 18.56
C ARG A 139 -19.81 32.02 19.28
N GLU A 140 -18.63 31.55 19.65
CA GLU A 140 -17.60 32.37 20.31
C GLU A 140 -16.96 33.39 19.36
N MET A 141 -16.87 33.05 18.06
CA MET A 141 -16.19 33.86 17.05
C MET A 141 -17.07 34.17 15.83
N PRO A 142 -18.24 34.82 16.00
CA PRO A 142 -19.23 34.97 14.92
C PRO A 142 -18.77 35.88 13.77
N ARG A 143 -17.74 36.70 13.99
CA ARG A 143 -17.17 37.62 12.98
C ARG A 143 -15.98 37.05 12.22
N ARG A 144 -15.50 35.84 12.59
CA ARG A 144 -14.35 35.21 11.92
C ARG A 144 -14.82 34.40 10.73
N ALA A 145 -13.94 34.30 9.73
CA ALA A 145 -14.21 33.48 8.55
C ALA A 145 -14.17 31.98 8.91
N ASN A 146 -14.95 31.17 8.19
CA ASN A 146 -15.07 29.73 8.43
C ASN A 146 -13.72 28.98 8.37
N HIS A 147 -12.79 29.40 7.50
CA HIS A 147 -11.48 28.75 7.41
C HIS A 147 -10.68 28.91 8.72
N TYR A 148 -10.75 30.09 9.35
CA TYR A 148 -10.09 30.36 10.62
C TYR A 148 -10.71 29.53 11.76
N ILE A 149 -12.04 29.38 11.77
CA ILE A 149 -12.73 28.51 12.73
C ILE A 149 -12.25 27.05 12.59
N ARG A 150 -12.09 26.57 11.35
CA ARG A 150 -11.57 25.22 11.07
C ARG A 150 -10.10 25.05 11.47
N GLU A 151 -9.28 26.08 11.28
CA GLU A 151 -7.89 26.09 11.72
C GLU A 151 -7.80 25.94 13.24
N VAL A 152 -8.52 26.79 13.99
CA VAL A 152 -8.59 26.69 15.45
C VAL A 152 -9.13 25.33 15.89
N HIS A 153 -10.19 24.83 15.24
CA HIS A 153 -10.72 23.50 15.52
C HIS A 153 -9.66 22.41 15.39
N ASN A 154 -8.92 22.38 14.28
CA ASN A 154 -7.87 21.38 14.05
C ASN A 154 -6.74 21.46 15.09
N GLU A 155 -6.46 22.66 15.61
CA GLU A 155 -5.46 22.86 16.64
C GLU A 155 -5.93 22.44 18.04
N THR A 156 -7.18 22.72 18.40
CA THR A 156 -7.66 22.62 19.79
C THR A 156 -8.59 21.45 20.05
N PHE A 157 -9.17 20.81 19.02
CA PHE A 157 -10.21 19.79 19.18
C PHE A 157 -9.79 18.62 20.07
N HIS A 158 -8.59 18.07 19.89
CA HIS A 158 -8.09 16.95 20.68
C HIS A 158 -7.99 17.26 22.19
N ILE A 159 -7.67 18.51 22.56
CA ILE A 159 -7.64 18.97 23.95
C ILE A 159 -9.07 19.16 24.45
N TRP A 160 -9.89 19.87 23.67
CA TRP A 160 -11.29 20.13 24.01
C TRP A 160 -12.07 18.84 24.22
N PHE A 161 -11.90 17.85 23.33
CA PHE A 161 -12.60 16.57 23.38
C PHE A 161 -12.27 15.79 24.66
N LYS A 162 -10.98 15.74 25.02
CA LYS A 162 -10.53 15.13 26.28
C LYS A 162 -11.17 15.80 27.48
N THR A 163 -11.09 17.13 27.56
CA THR A 163 -11.66 17.89 28.67
C THR A 163 -13.18 17.73 28.74
N TYR A 164 -13.87 17.78 27.59
CA TYR A 164 -15.32 17.63 27.50
C TYR A 164 -15.78 16.29 28.07
N VAL A 165 -15.18 15.18 27.62
CA VAL A 165 -15.53 13.83 28.12
C VAL A 165 -15.29 13.73 29.62
N GLN A 166 -14.13 14.20 30.11
CA GLN A 166 -13.80 14.18 31.54
C GLN A 166 -14.78 15.01 32.39
N THR A 167 -15.12 16.22 31.95
CA THR A 167 -16.07 17.09 32.65
C THR A 167 -17.48 16.50 32.66
N GLN A 168 -17.95 15.95 31.55
CA GLN A 168 -19.30 15.35 31.47
C GLN A 168 -19.44 14.10 32.37
N MET A 169 -18.38 13.30 32.49
CA MET A 169 -18.34 12.16 33.43
C MET A 169 -18.39 12.62 34.88
N GLN A 170 -17.72 13.72 35.23
CA GLN A 170 -17.65 14.21 36.61
C GLN A 170 -18.89 15.01 37.04
N THR A 171 -19.41 15.88 36.17
CA THR A 171 -20.49 16.82 36.52
C THR A 171 -21.87 16.23 36.31
N THR A 172 -22.05 15.51 35.20
CA THR A 172 -23.37 15.03 34.76
C THR A 172 -23.57 13.53 35.02
N ASN A 173 -22.55 12.83 35.53
CA ASN A 173 -22.49 11.36 35.57
C ASN A 173 -22.80 10.73 34.21
N ALA A 174 -22.39 11.40 33.13
CA ALA A 174 -22.61 10.90 31.78
C ALA A 174 -21.81 9.61 31.55
N VAL A 175 -22.47 8.59 30.99
CA VAL A 175 -21.84 7.32 30.64
C VAL A 175 -21.44 7.34 29.18
N PHE A 176 -20.13 7.36 28.91
CA PHE A 176 -19.58 7.19 27.56
C PHE A 176 -19.14 5.75 27.35
N SER A 177 -19.17 5.28 26.10
CA SER A 177 -18.56 4.01 25.71
C SER A 177 -17.05 4.03 25.97
N GLU A 178 -16.47 2.86 26.23
CA GLU A 178 -15.02 2.70 26.40
C GLU A 178 -14.23 3.24 25.20
N GLU A 179 -14.75 3.06 23.98
CA GLU A 179 -14.15 3.59 22.75
C GLU A 179 -13.95 5.12 22.80
N ILE A 180 -15.01 5.87 23.09
CA ILE A 180 -14.97 7.34 23.23
C ILE A 180 -14.00 7.78 24.34
N ILE A 181 -13.96 7.07 25.46
CA ILE A 181 -13.03 7.36 26.56
C ILE A 181 -11.58 7.13 26.11
N ASN A 182 -11.31 6.05 25.39
CA ASN A 182 -9.98 5.74 24.87
C ASN A 182 -9.55 6.76 23.80
N LEU A 183 -10.44 7.12 22.88
CA LEU A 183 -10.20 8.15 21.86
C LEU A 183 -9.92 9.51 22.50
N ALA A 184 -10.65 9.88 23.57
CA ALA A 184 -10.44 11.12 24.30
C ALA A 184 -9.07 11.15 25.02
N ASN A 185 -8.64 10.03 25.60
CA ASN A 185 -7.36 9.94 26.29
C ASN A 185 -6.15 9.98 25.35
N GLY A 186 -6.32 9.54 24.10
CA GLY A 186 -5.30 9.57 23.08
C GLY A 186 -4.33 8.37 23.12
N PRO A 187 -3.36 8.33 22.20
CA PRO A 187 -2.45 7.21 22.04
C PRO A 187 -1.44 7.09 23.18
N ASN A 188 -0.92 5.87 23.39
CA ASN A 188 0.14 5.62 24.34
C ASN A 188 1.47 6.25 23.86
N GLN A 189 2.20 6.89 24.77
CA GLN A 189 3.51 7.49 24.50
C GLN A 189 4.56 6.46 24.04
N PHE A 190 4.38 5.19 24.41
CA PHE A 190 5.26 4.11 23.97
C PHE A 190 4.62 3.34 22.81
N SER A 191 5.35 3.26 21.69
CA SER A 191 4.95 2.51 20.49
C SER A 191 5.94 1.39 20.16
N GLN A 192 5.53 0.46 19.31
CA GLN A 192 6.42 -0.53 18.72
C GLN A 192 6.85 -0.07 17.34
N ARG A 193 8.17 0.04 17.14
CA ARG A 193 8.76 0.40 15.85
C ARG A 193 9.24 -0.86 15.13
N PHE A 194 8.87 -0.98 13.85
CA PHE A 194 9.25 -2.10 12.99
C PHE A 194 10.09 -1.59 11.82
N LYS A 195 11.06 -2.38 11.34
CA LYS A 195 11.82 -2.06 10.12
C LYS A 195 11.09 -2.48 8.85
N GLY A 196 10.16 -3.42 8.96
CA GLY A 196 9.26 -3.81 7.88
C GLY A 196 7.92 -4.28 8.42
N TYR A 197 6.85 -3.93 7.72
CA TYR A 197 5.47 -4.26 8.08
C TYR A 197 4.66 -4.60 6.83
N VAL A 198 3.83 -5.62 6.89
CA VAL A 198 2.91 -6.00 5.81
C VAL A 198 1.49 -5.76 6.29
N ILE A 199 0.71 -4.95 5.58
CA ILE A 199 -0.70 -4.73 5.89
C ILE A 199 -1.46 -4.50 4.58
N ASN A 200 -2.67 -5.04 4.46
CA ASN A 200 -3.51 -4.92 3.26
C ASN A 200 -2.78 -5.34 1.96
N GLY A 201 -1.99 -6.42 2.02
CA GLY A 201 -1.20 -6.92 0.89
C GLY A 201 0.00 -6.04 0.49
N SER A 202 0.23 -4.92 1.18
CA SER A 202 1.33 -4.00 0.92
C SER A 202 2.45 -4.18 1.94
N LYS A 203 3.70 -4.26 1.46
CA LYS A 203 4.90 -4.37 2.30
C LYS A 203 5.61 -3.04 2.41
N PHE A 204 5.61 -2.46 3.61
CA PHE A 204 6.32 -1.23 3.93
C PHE A 204 7.67 -1.55 4.56
N SER A 205 8.73 -0.88 4.11
CA SER A 205 10.05 -0.95 4.75
C SER A 205 10.54 0.44 5.15
N MET A 206 11.37 0.51 6.18
CA MET A 206 12.04 1.75 6.55
C MET A 206 13.08 2.13 5.48
N LYS A 207 13.14 3.43 5.15
CA LYS A 207 14.06 3.99 4.13
C LYS A 207 15.52 3.58 4.32
N GLU A 208 15.99 3.55 5.56
CA GLU A 208 17.36 3.11 5.88
C GLU A 208 17.63 1.65 5.49
N THR A 209 16.61 0.79 5.55
CA THR A 209 16.74 -0.64 5.20
C THR A 209 16.80 -0.87 3.68
N GLU A 210 16.32 0.10 2.90
CA GLU A 210 16.28 0.02 1.43
C GLU A 210 17.32 0.90 0.74
N LYS A 211 18.16 1.61 1.50
CA LYS A 211 19.17 2.53 0.95
C LYS A 211 20.11 1.86 -0.06
N ASN A 212 20.39 0.57 0.12
CA ASN A 212 21.28 -0.21 -0.73
C ASN A 212 20.54 -1.16 -1.69
N ARG A 213 19.21 -1.03 -1.80
CA ARG A 213 18.40 -1.86 -2.71
C ARG A 213 18.19 -1.16 -4.04
N THR A 214 18.11 -1.95 -5.11
CA THR A 214 17.85 -1.48 -6.48
C THR A 214 16.45 -0.88 -6.63
N THR A 215 15.50 -1.34 -5.82
CA THR A 215 14.13 -0.83 -5.75
C THR A 215 13.82 -0.31 -4.34
N GLN A 216 13.14 0.82 -4.25
CA GLN A 216 12.68 1.43 -3.00
C GLN A 216 11.16 1.33 -2.91
N ASN A 217 10.67 0.76 -1.82
CA ASN A 217 9.26 0.75 -1.43
C ASN A 217 9.08 1.47 -0.07
N SER A 218 9.87 2.52 0.15
CA SER A 218 9.89 3.31 1.37
C SER A 218 9.28 4.68 1.10
N GLY A 219 8.21 4.98 1.83
CA GLY A 219 7.45 6.23 1.70
C GLY A 219 5.96 5.94 1.65
N VAL A 220 5.23 6.44 2.65
CA VAL A 220 3.77 6.45 2.64
C VAL A 220 3.37 7.90 2.52
N VAL A 221 2.60 8.22 1.48
CA VAL A 221 2.03 9.55 1.29
C VAL A 221 0.55 9.44 1.56
N LEU A 222 0.08 10.20 2.54
CA LEU A 222 -1.33 10.42 2.74
C LEU A 222 -1.76 11.59 1.84
N LYS A 223 -2.76 11.36 0.99
CA LYS A 223 -3.42 12.47 0.30
C LYS A 223 -4.29 13.20 1.32
N ALA A 224 -3.86 14.39 1.74
CA ALA A 224 -4.63 15.21 2.66
C ALA A 224 -5.63 16.07 1.86
N ASP A 225 -6.93 15.91 2.13
CA ASP A 225 -7.98 16.86 1.69
C ASP A 225 -8.05 18.07 2.64
N THR A 226 -6.89 18.57 3.06
CA THR A 226 -6.82 19.82 3.80
C THR A 226 -6.93 20.94 2.78
N MET A 227 -7.93 21.81 2.92
CA MET A 227 -7.96 23.08 2.18
C MET A 227 -6.77 23.93 2.63
N SER A 228 -5.63 23.79 1.94
CA SER A 228 -4.47 24.65 2.18
C SER A 228 -4.78 26.02 1.57
N TYR A 229 -5.16 26.97 2.43
CA TYR A 229 -5.13 28.37 2.05
C TYR A 229 -3.67 28.82 2.15
N ALA A 230 -2.92 28.61 1.08
CA ALA A 230 -1.59 29.18 0.94
C ALA A 230 -1.72 30.71 0.99
N SER A 231 -1.39 31.32 2.13
CA SER A 231 -1.09 32.75 2.17
C SER A 231 0.11 32.99 1.28
N ALA A 232 0.02 33.96 0.37
CA ALA A 232 0.95 34.22 -0.75
C ALA A 232 2.36 34.69 -0.35
N ARG A 233 2.94 34.18 0.75
CA ARG A 233 4.22 34.67 1.31
C ARG A 233 5.24 33.60 1.71
N THR A 234 5.06 32.33 1.36
CA THR A 234 6.09 31.32 1.66
C THR A 234 6.86 30.94 0.39
N VAL A 235 8.02 31.57 0.21
CA VAL A 235 9.04 31.16 -0.76
C VAL A 235 9.60 29.82 -0.29
N ILE A 236 9.40 28.76 -1.09
CA ILE A 236 10.10 27.49 -0.93
C ILE A 236 11.43 27.65 -1.67
N LEU A 237 12.54 27.74 -0.92
CA LEU A 237 13.86 27.55 -1.48
C LEU A 237 14.06 26.05 -1.73
N ALA A 238 14.35 25.73 -2.99
CA ALA A 238 14.77 24.41 -3.45
C ALA A 238 16.20 24.09 -3.01
#